data_AF-A0A9D1UY96-F1
#
_entry.id   AF-A0A9D1UY96-F1
#
_cell.length_a   1.000
_cell.length_b   1.000
_cell.length_c   1.000
_cell.angle_alpha   90.00
_cell.angle_beta   90.00
_cell.angle_gamma   90.00
#
_symmetry.space_group_name_H-M   'P 1'
#
loop_
_entity.id
_entity.type
_entity.pdbx_description
1 polymer ?
#
loop_
_entity_poly.entity_id
_entity_poly.type
_entity_poly.pdbx_seq_one_letter_code
_entity_poly.pdbx_strand_id
1 'polypeptide(L)'
;MEKEMEGTDVVFIGVSVNKEKDLEKWKKFIVDEQLPGVQLFAGGWSKITQDYKITGIPRFMVFGKDGSIVESNAPRPSNPALKKMLEAELKK
;
A
#
# COMPACT_ATOMS: atom_id res chain seq x y z
N MET A 1 9.39 8.67 4.06
CA MET A 1 7.92 8.78 4.06
C MET A 1 7.26 8.03 5.20
N GLU A 2 7.35 6.70 5.30
CA GLU A 2 6.71 5.96 6.42
C GLU A 2 7.18 6.47 7.80
N LYS A 3 8.49 6.60 7.99
CA LYS A 3 9.07 7.21 9.21
C LYS A 3 8.68 8.69 9.42
N GLU A 4 8.42 9.43 8.34
CA GLU A 4 8.04 10.86 8.45
C GLU A 4 6.56 11.04 8.82
N MET A 5 5.74 10.02 8.55
CA MET A 5 4.31 10.00 8.85
C MET A 5 4.00 9.20 10.12
N GLU A 6 5.04 8.74 10.82
CA GLU A 6 4.89 8.11 12.13
C GLU A 6 4.23 9.08 13.11
N GLY A 7 3.19 8.61 13.81
CA GLY A 7 2.38 9.45 14.71
C GLY A 7 1.27 10.25 14.03
N THR A 8 1.11 10.16 12.70
CA THR A 8 -0.08 10.66 12.00
C THR A 8 -1.15 9.57 11.87
N ASP A 9 -2.39 9.96 11.55
CA ASP A 9 -3.51 9.05 11.29
C ASP A 9 -3.44 8.47 9.86
N VAL A 10 -2.25 8.00 9.46
CA VAL A 10 -1.97 7.38 8.16
C VAL A 10 -1.44 5.98 8.41
N VAL A 11 -2.07 4.99 7.76
CA VAL A 11 -1.63 3.59 7.80
C VAL A 11 -1.07 3.20 6.44
N PHE A 12 0.13 2.64 6.43
CA PHE A 12 0.73 2.05 5.24
C PHE A 12 0.39 0.56 5.19
N ILE A 13 -0.26 0.16 4.09
CA ILE A 13 -0.67 -1.22 3.84
C ILE A 13 0.06 -1.73 2.60
N GLY A 14 0.95 -2.71 2.78
CA GLY A 14 1.55 -3.48 1.70
C GLY A 14 0.63 -4.61 1.31
N VAL A 15 0.32 -4.76 0.02
CA VAL A 15 -0.47 -5.90 -0.49
C VAL A 15 0.35 -6.70 -1.48
N SER A 16 0.68 -7.92 -1.11
CA SER A 16 1.39 -8.87 -1.97
C SER A 16 0.41 -9.63 -2.84
N VAL A 17 0.64 -9.62 -4.15
CA VAL A 17 -0.11 -10.38 -5.16
C VAL A 17 0.66 -11.64 -5.59
N ASN A 18 1.59 -12.10 -4.76
CA ASN A 18 2.33 -13.35 -5.00
C ASN A 18 1.38 -14.56 -4.93
N LYS A 19 1.72 -15.62 -5.68
CA LYS A 19 0.95 -16.87 -5.69
C LYS A 19 1.02 -17.54 -4.32
N GLU A 20 -0.03 -18.26 -3.95
CA GLU A 20 -0.16 -18.92 -2.63
C GLU A 20 1.04 -19.80 -2.25
N LYS A 21 1.63 -20.51 -3.22
CA LYS A 21 2.86 -21.32 -3.04
C LYS A 21 4.06 -20.53 -2.51
N ASP A 22 4.07 -19.21 -2.66
CA ASP A 22 5.16 -18.33 -2.25
C ASP A 22 4.85 -17.62 -0.92
N LEU A 23 3.78 -18.00 -0.20
CA LEU A 23 3.39 -17.42 1.08
C LEU A 23 4.50 -17.52 2.14
N GLU A 24 5.14 -18.68 2.28
CA GLU A 24 6.20 -18.86 3.28
C GLU A 24 7.43 -18.00 2.97
N LYS A 25 7.81 -17.93 1.69
CA LYS A 25 8.91 -17.06 1.23
C LYS A 25 8.59 -15.60 1.49
N TRP A 26 7.35 -15.18 1.23
CA TRP A 26 6.88 -13.82 1.50
C TRP A 26 6.88 -13.50 2.99
N LYS A 27 6.40 -14.41 3.85
CA LYS A 27 6.47 -14.25 5.31
C LYS A 27 7.90 -14.07 5.79
N LYS A 28 8.82 -14.92 5.30
CA LYS A 28 10.25 -14.79 5.63
C LYS A 28 10.83 -13.46 5.16
N PHE A 29 10.50 -13.02 3.95
CA PHE A 29 10.93 -11.73 3.41
C PHE A 29 10.48 -10.54 4.27
N ILE A 30 9.26 -10.54 4.79
CA ILE A 30 8.78 -9.47 5.70
C ILE A 30 9.65 -9.40 6.97
N VAL A 31 9.99 -10.55 7.54
CA VAL A 31 10.79 -10.65 8.76
C VAL A 31 12.24 -10.23 8.49
N ASP A 32 12.85 -10.78 7.44
CA ASP A 32 14.25 -10.52 7.08
C ASP A 32 14.47 -9.04 6.73
N GLU A 33 13.56 -8.44 5.95
CA GLU A 33 13.63 -7.03 5.56
C GLU A 33 13.02 -6.07 6.59
N GLN A 34 12.43 -6.59 7.67
CA GLN A 34 11.77 -5.82 8.74
C GLN A 34 10.77 -4.79 8.18
N LEU A 35 9.93 -5.23 7.24
CA LEU A 35 8.98 -4.34 6.59
C LEU A 35 7.95 -3.81 7.60
N PRO A 36 7.86 -2.48 7.80
CA PRO A 36 6.93 -1.90 8.75
C PRO A 36 5.48 -1.91 8.23
N GLY A 37 4.55 -1.49 9.09
CA GLY A 37 3.15 -1.32 8.73
C GLY A 37 2.38 -2.63 8.61
N VAL A 38 1.23 -2.57 7.91
CA VAL A 38 0.34 -3.73 7.74
C VAL A 38 0.69 -4.42 6.43
N GLN A 39 1.00 -5.72 6.49
CA GLN A 39 1.33 -6.52 5.31
C GLN A 39 0.23 -7.55 5.05
N LEU A 40 -0.42 -7.45 3.90
CA LEU A 40 -1.50 -8.33 3.44
C LEU A 40 -1.03 -9.19 2.28
N PHE A 41 -1.57 -10.41 2.20
CA PHE A 41 -1.29 -11.37 1.13
C PHE A 41 -2.57 -11.71 0.39
N ALA A 42 -2.64 -11.33 -0.89
CA ALA A 42 -3.83 -11.48 -1.73
C ALA A 42 -3.93 -12.85 -2.42
N GLY A 43 -2.91 -13.71 -2.29
CA GLY A 43 -2.92 -15.07 -2.85
C GLY A 43 -2.71 -15.17 -4.37
N GLY A 44 -2.40 -14.06 -5.04
CA GLY A 44 -2.15 -14.02 -6.48
C GLY A 44 -2.70 -12.74 -7.13
N TRP A 45 -2.80 -12.75 -8.45
CA TRP A 45 -3.59 -11.78 -9.23
C TRP A 45 -5.09 -12.06 -9.03
N SER A 46 -5.59 -11.74 -7.84
CA SER A 46 -6.95 -12.05 -7.39
C SER A 46 -7.91 -10.86 -7.57
N LYS A 47 -9.04 -10.85 -6.86
CA LYS A 47 -10.11 -9.85 -6.99
C LYS A 47 -9.61 -8.41 -6.89
N ILE A 48 -8.63 -8.15 -6.01
CA ILE A 48 -8.05 -6.80 -5.84
C ILE A 48 -7.43 -6.23 -7.12
N THR A 49 -6.80 -7.06 -7.95
CA THR A 49 -6.19 -6.57 -9.20
C THR A 49 -7.25 -6.26 -10.26
N GLN A 50 -8.39 -6.94 -10.22
CA GLN A 50 -9.53 -6.68 -11.10
C GLN A 50 -10.30 -5.43 -10.67
N ASP A 51 -10.67 -5.36 -9.39
CA ASP A 51 -11.46 -4.27 -8.82
C ASP A 51 -10.79 -2.90 -9.03
N TYR A 52 -9.47 -2.84 -8.83
CA TYR A 52 -8.68 -1.62 -8.98
C TYR A 52 -7.96 -1.50 -10.34
N LYS A 53 -8.28 -2.39 -11.30
CA LYS A 53 -7.68 -2.41 -12.65
C LYS A 53 -6.14 -2.38 -12.64
N ILE A 54 -5.52 -3.16 -11.76
CA ILE A 54 -4.07 -3.24 -11.60
C ILE A 54 -3.49 -4.12 -12.72
N THR A 55 -2.85 -3.46 -13.69
CA THR A 55 -2.20 -4.13 -14.84
C THR A 55 -0.70 -4.39 -14.62
N GLY A 56 -0.10 -3.81 -13.56
CA GLY A 56 1.32 -3.99 -13.24
C GLY A 56 1.66 -3.49 -11.84
N ILE A 57 2.84 -3.91 -11.35
CA ILE A 57 3.41 -3.53 -10.06
C ILE A 57 4.76 -2.81 -10.24
N PRO A 58 5.16 -1.90 -9.33
CA PRO A 58 4.44 -1.48 -8.13
C PRO A 58 3.26 -0.53 -8.44
N ARG A 59 2.16 -0.69 -7.68
CA ARG A 59 0.97 0.17 -7.74
C ARG A 59 0.74 0.80 -6.38
N PHE A 60 0.45 2.10 -6.35
CA PHE A 60 0.15 2.87 -5.14
C PHE A 60 -1.24 3.47 -5.24
N MET A 61 -1.96 3.49 -4.13
CA MET A 61 -3.34 3.98 -4.02
C MET A 61 -3.47 4.73 -2.69
N VAL A 62 -4.34 5.75 -2.67
CA VAL A 62 -4.69 6.52 -1.47
C VAL A 62 -6.18 6.39 -1.24
N PHE A 63 -6.53 6.07 0.00
CA PHE A 63 -7.90 5.96 0.47
C PHE A 63 -8.14 6.99 1.56
N GLY A 64 -9.34 7.57 1.58
CA GLY A 64 -9.81 8.43 2.65
C GLY A 64 -10.13 7.63 3.92
N LYS A 65 -10.29 8.33 5.04
CA LYS A 65 -10.63 7.70 6.34
C LYS A 65 -11.99 6.97 6.33
N ASP A 66 -12.88 7.38 5.44
CA ASP A 66 -14.19 6.79 5.19
C ASP A 66 -14.14 5.57 4.24
N GLY A 67 -12.95 5.20 3.75
CA GLY A 67 -12.75 4.14 2.77
C GLY A 67 -13.01 4.56 1.32
N SER A 68 -13.28 5.84 1.05
CA SER A 68 -13.39 6.35 -0.31
C SER A 68 -12.04 6.31 -1.05
N ILE A 69 -12.06 6.13 -2.36
CA ILE A 69 -10.86 6.18 -3.19
C ILE A 69 -10.52 7.65 -3.44
N VAL A 70 -9.39 8.11 -2.91
CA VAL A 70 -8.87 9.47 -3.17
C VAL A 70 -8.08 9.46 -4.47
N GLU A 71 -7.17 8.50 -4.63
CA GLU A 71 -6.36 8.33 -5.85
C GLU A 71 -6.05 6.84 -6.06
N SER A 72 -6.44 6.32 -7.22
CA SER A 72 -6.24 4.91 -7.57
C SER A 72 -4.91 4.63 -8.28
N ASN A 73 -4.22 5.68 -8.77
CA ASN A 73 -2.90 5.61 -9.39
C ASN A 73 -1.94 6.64 -8.76
N ALA A 74 -1.74 6.49 -7.46
CA ALA A 74 -1.01 7.48 -6.69
C ALA A 74 0.48 7.51 -7.06
N PRO A 75 1.16 8.67 -6.88
CA PRO A 75 2.60 8.75 -7.06
C PRO A 75 3.34 7.79 -6.12
N ARG A 76 4.57 7.43 -6.47
CA ARG A 76 5.43 6.60 -5.60
C ARG A 76 5.73 7.31 -4.27
N PRO A 77 6.03 6.59 -3.18
CA PRO A 77 6.43 7.17 -1.90
C PRO A 77 7.65 8.10 -1.95
N SER A 78 8.53 7.91 -2.94
CA SER A 78 9.67 8.80 -3.19
C SER A 78 9.29 10.13 -3.84
N ASN A 79 8.06 10.25 -4.38
CA ASN A 79 7.59 11.46 -5.04
C ASN A 79 6.91 12.38 -4.01
N PRO A 80 7.35 13.64 -3.85
CA PRO A 80 6.78 14.57 -2.88
C PRO A 80 5.29 14.87 -3.11
N ALA A 81 4.76 14.62 -4.31
CA ALA A 81 3.33 14.77 -4.59
C ALA A 81 2.45 13.85 -3.73
N LEU A 82 2.92 12.63 -3.40
CA LEU A 82 2.16 11.72 -2.53
C LEU A 82 2.05 12.29 -1.11
N LYS A 83 3.14 12.84 -0.57
CA LYS A 83 3.15 13.47 0.75
C LYS A 83 2.14 14.62 0.84
N LYS A 84 2.13 15.51 -0.16
CA LYS A 84 1.17 16.63 -0.22
C LYS A 84 -0.29 16.14 -0.26
N MET A 85 -0.56 15.04 -0.95
CA MET A 85 -1.89 14.45 -1.01
C MET A 85 -2.33 13.93 0.36
N LEU A 86 -1.47 13.18 1.05
CA LEU A 86 -1.77 12.70 2.41
C LEU A 86 -1.97 13.83 3.42
N GLU A 87 -1.12 14.86 3.37
CA GLU A 87 -1.26 16.04 4.24
C GLU A 87 -2.54 16.83 3.96
N ALA A 88 -3.06 16.80 2.73
CA ALA A 88 -4.34 17.40 2.38
C ALA A 88 -5.51 16.58 2.92
N GLU A 89 -5.46 15.24 2.80
CA GLU A 89 -6.49 14.35 3.35
C GLU A 89 -6.53 14.36 4.88
N LEU A 90 -5.37 14.48 5.55
CA LEU A 90 -5.29 14.56 7.02
C LEU A 90 -5.95 15.82 7.61
N LYS A 91 -6.15 16.87 6.80
CA LYS A 91 -6.77 18.14 7.22
C LYS A 91 -8.29 18.16 7.05
N LYS A 92 -8.87 17.12 6.45
CA LYS A 92 -10.32 16.94 6.33
C LYS A 92 -10.88 16.31 7.59
#